data_AF-G4FCK9-F1
#
_entry.id   AF-G4FCK9-F1
#
_cell.length_a   1.000
_cell.length_b   1.000
_cell.length_c   1.000
_cell.angle_alpha   90.00
_cell.angle_beta   90.00
_cell.angle_gamma   90.00
#
_symmetry.space_group_name_H-M   'P 1'
#
loop_
_entity.id
_entity.type
_entity.pdbx_description
1 polymer ?
#
loop_
_entity_poly.entity_id
_entity_poly.type
_entity_poly.pdbx_seq_one_letter_code
_entity_poly.pdbx_strand_id
1 'polypeptide(L)'
;MNSNNDALFNYFKEGEYEQIIDTCLSNEVVELTAYSINLLGMSLLLSGNDENYSSFLALNVSEDLLIYKDFYIAGWIYNYDRSKAIELFKKVGNEVSERGHLIEGKSCSWLRGGSSFYVEKNYNHIFDALECKYLGASPKKNNVIIATSDSEYFDSYSSGLIESYVSYGSVSSELLVAVVNPNELLLEYLNKNIKSYNEKGVYFITLKGDNNKWFFAFSRFLVADWISRDFFRKMFIIDIDCIFNSAPDVIFDELSTIDVGFKEKKTGLPWQRIQAGRLFINSTSTGGAFLTQLVANIKKSYTNEIDQWFLDQNILEQTRHEFTEKFYQLKFLNLNKVKHLRDVVFAPAGFKKKTIKGSIGVSTSDCINYFYFKRDYKSLSRLVDSGAVNFNLLSKWTLYRIGLMYKNEKKFSKALPVFELCVKKYPGFKDAIDNLLKIEKCL
;
A
#
# COMPACT_ATOMS: atom_id res chain seq x y z
N MET A 1 -22.74 -2.32 38.28
CA MET A 1 -23.32 -1.74 37.05
C MET A 1 -22.68 -0.37 36.91
N ASN A 2 -21.90 -0.18 35.85
CA ASN A 2 -20.87 0.88 35.75
C ASN A 2 -21.42 2.21 35.24
N SER A 3 -20.93 3.29 35.84
CA SER A 3 -21.22 4.72 35.68
C SER A 3 -20.84 5.35 34.33
N ASN A 4 -20.82 4.57 33.25
CA ASN A 4 -20.48 5.05 31.89
C ASN A 4 -21.69 5.25 30.98
N ASN A 5 -22.91 4.88 31.42
CA ASN A 5 -24.13 5.13 30.65
C ASN A 5 -24.64 6.58 30.79
N ASP A 6 -24.27 7.28 31.86
CA ASP A 6 -24.81 8.62 32.16
C ASP A 6 -24.27 9.71 31.21
N ALA A 7 -23.14 9.47 30.54
CA ALA A 7 -22.55 10.43 29.60
C ALA A 7 -23.31 10.51 28.26
N LEU A 8 -24.03 9.45 27.86
CA LEU A 8 -24.82 9.41 26.64
C LEU A 8 -26.22 10.03 26.80
N PHE A 9 -26.76 10.04 28.03
CA PHE A 9 -28.06 10.61 28.34
C PHE A 9 -28.08 12.15 28.40
N ASN A 10 -26.92 12.81 28.51
CA ASN A 10 -26.85 14.27 28.67
C ASN A 10 -26.92 15.08 27.36
N TYR A 11 -27.15 14.44 26.21
CA TYR A 11 -27.17 15.16 24.91
C TYR A 11 -28.51 15.80 24.57
N PHE A 12 -29.61 15.41 25.22
CA PHE A 12 -30.93 16.01 25.04
C PHE A 12 -31.61 16.15 26.40
N LYS A 13 -32.09 17.35 26.74
CA LYS A 13 -32.88 17.53 27.97
C LYS A 13 -34.21 16.78 27.82
N GLU A 14 -34.73 16.26 28.92
CA GLU A 14 -36.10 15.72 28.98
C GLU A 14 -37.08 16.72 28.34
N GLY A 15 -37.80 16.29 27.29
CA GLY A 15 -38.72 17.11 26.50
C GLY A 15 -38.20 17.64 25.16
N GLU A 16 -36.89 17.64 24.89
CA GLU A 16 -36.33 18.08 23.59
C GLU A 16 -36.60 17.07 22.47
N TYR A 17 -36.83 15.79 22.80
CA TYR A 17 -37.16 14.73 21.84
C TYR A 17 -38.56 14.87 21.24
N GLU A 18 -39.54 15.37 22.01
CA GLU A 18 -40.91 15.61 21.52
C GLU A 18 -40.91 16.74 20.48
N GLN A 19 -40.13 17.80 20.70
CA GLN A 19 -39.94 18.85 19.70
C GLN A 19 -39.26 18.35 18.42
N ILE A 20 -38.28 17.44 18.51
CA ILE A 20 -37.64 16.85 17.33
C ILE A 20 -38.62 15.96 16.57
N ILE A 21 -39.41 15.13 17.28
CA ILE A 21 -40.45 14.28 16.69
C ILE A 21 -41.51 15.14 16.01
N ASP A 22 -42.04 16.17 16.68
CA ASP A 22 -43.04 17.06 16.11
C ASP A 22 -42.48 17.87 14.92
N THR A 23 -41.20 18.25 14.96
CA THR A 23 -40.52 18.92 13.83
C THR A 23 -40.32 17.97 12.65
N CYS A 24 -40.00 16.70 12.89
CA CYS A 24 -39.89 15.66 11.88
C CYS A 24 -41.25 15.24 11.28
N LEU A 25 -42.33 15.35 12.06
CA LEU A 25 -43.68 14.98 11.63
C LEU A 25 -44.43 16.11 10.92
N SER A 26 -44.05 17.39 11.13
CA SER A 26 -44.88 18.53 10.73
C SER A 26 -44.47 19.29 9.46
N ASN A 27 -43.29 19.08 8.85
CA ASN A 27 -42.94 19.73 7.58
C ASN A 27 -41.90 18.95 6.75
N GLU A 28 -41.99 19.08 5.43
CA GLU A 28 -41.01 18.64 4.43
C GLU A 28 -39.59 19.15 4.75
N VAL A 29 -38.78 18.39 5.50
CA VAL A 29 -37.38 18.77 5.77
C VAL A 29 -36.45 17.55 5.82
N VAL A 30 -35.62 17.49 4.77
CA VAL A 30 -34.15 17.29 4.75
C VAL A 30 -33.58 16.00 5.35
N GLU A 31 -32.97 15.21 4.46
CA GLU A 31 -31.94 14.18 4.66
C GLU A 31 -31.43 14.02 6.11
N LEU A 32 -32.14 13.22 6.92
CA LEU A 32 -31.54 12.64 8.10
C LEU A 32 -30.53 11.59 7.65
N THR A 33 -29.24 11.83 7.93
CA THR A 33 -28.21 10.82 7.71
C THR A 33 -28.55 9.55 8.49
N ALA A 34 -28.16 8.37 7.98
CA ALA A 34 -28.42 7.08 8.65
C ALA A 34 -27.98 7.05 10.13
N TYR A 35 -27.00 7.88 10.49
CA TYR A 35 -26.52 8.07 11.84
C TYR A 35 -27.51 8.82 12.76
N SER A 36 -28.11 9.92 12.29
CA SER A 36 -29.11 10.69 13.05
C SER A 36 -30.36 9.85 13.33
N ILE A 37 -30.75 9.01 12.36
CA ILE A 37 -31.88 8.10 12.54
C ILE A 37 -31.54 7.00 13.57
N ASN A 38 -30.29 6.51 13.57
CA ASN A 38 -29.82 5.54 14.57
C ASN A 38 -29.82 6.10 16.00
N LEU A 39 -29.34 7.34 16.19
CA LEU A 39 -29.34 7.99 17.51
C LEU A 39 -30.75 8.19 18.05
N LEU A 40 -31.70 8.58 17.18
CA LEU A 40 -33.10 8.76 17.57
C LEU A 40 -33.75 7.42 17.96
N GLY A 41 -33.56 6.36 17.15
CA GLY A 41 -34.05 5.02 17.48
C GLY A 41 -33.46 4.46 18.78
N MET A 42 -32.16 4.67 19.01
CA MET A 42 -31.48 4.27 20.25
C MET A 42 -32.01 5.04 21.47
N SER A 43 -32.27 6.34 21.35
CA SER A 43 -32.82 7.15 22.44
C SER A 43 -34.24 6.72 22.80
N LEU A 44 -35.05 6.33 21.82
CA LEU A 44 -36.43 5.84 22.03
C LEU A 44 -36.46 4.45 22.66
N LEU A 45 -35.54 3.57 22.27
CA LEU A 45 -35.43 2.22 22.85
C LEU A 45 -34.90 2.26 24.29
N LEU A 46 -33.88 3.09 24.56
CA LEU A 46 -33.28 3.20 25.88
C LEU A 46 -34.14 3.96 26.90
N SER A 47 -35.09 4.78 26.44
CA SER A 47 -36.07 5.44 27.31
C SER A 47 -37.20 4.50 27.75
N GLY A 48 -37.29 3.28 27.21
CA GLY A 48 -38.34 2.32 27.50
C GLY A 48 -39.71 2.70 26.92
N ASN A 49 -39.73 3.64 25.96
CA ASN A 49 -40.96 4.07 25.30
C ASN A 49 -41.23 3.22 24.05
N ASP A 50 -41.68 1.98 24.30
CA ASP A 50 -41.91 0.95 23.27
C ASP A 50 -42.89 1.39 22.16
N GLU A 51 -43.85 2.26 22.49
CA GLU A 51 -44.86 2.76 21.55
C GLU A 51 -44.27 3.76 20.55
N ASN A 52 -43.42 4.68 21.02
CA ASN A 52 -42.72 5.63 20.16
C ASN A 52 -41.62 4.95 19.34
N TYR A 53 -40.93 3.95 19.91
CA TYR A 53 -39.97 3.14 19.16
C TYR A 53 -40.67 2.33 18.04
N SER A 54 -41.83 1.75 18.34
CA SER A 54 -42.63 1.03 17.34
C SER A 54 -43.16 1.95 16.24
N SER A 55 -43.61 3.15 16.60
CA SER A 55 -44.07 4.17 15.64
C SER A 55 -42.93 4.70 14.77
N PHE A 56 -41.74 4.87 15.35
CA PHE A 56 -40.52 5.24 14.62
C PHE A 56 -40.10 4.18 13.58
N LEU A 57 -40.22 2.89 13.92
CA LEU A 57 -40.00 1.80 12.96
C LEU A 57 -41.06 1.74 11.86
N ALA A 58 -42.27 2.24 12.11
CA ALA A 58 -43.39 2.27 11.17
C ALA A 58 -43.36 3.48 10.21
N LEU A 59 -42.54 4.51 10.47
CA LEU A 59 -42.38 5.64 9.57
C LEU A 59 -41.63 5.19 8.30
N ASN A 60 -42.36 5.12 7.19
CA ASN A 60 -41.85 4.83 5.84
C ASN A 60 -40.79 5.86 5.42
N VAL A 61 -39.53 5.59 5.76
CA VAL A 61 -38.37 6.19 5.08
C VAL A 61 -38.29 5.54 3.71
N SER A 62 -38.10 6.33 2.64
CA SER A 62 -38.25 5.87 1.25
C SER A 62 -37.52 4.54 0.98
N GLU A 63 -38.13 3.71 0.13
CA GLU A 63 -37.69 2.34 -0.20
C GLU A 63 -36.21 2.23 -0.62
N ASP A 64 -35.61 3.34 -1.07
CA ASP A 64 -34.21 3.42 -1.50
C ASP A 64 -33.18 3.48 -0.35
N LEU A 65 -33.61 3.81 0.88
CA LEU A 65 -32.75 3.92 2.08
C LEU A 65 -32.71 2.65 2.94
N LEU A 66 -33.55 1.65 2.64
CA LEU A 66 -33.81 0.49 3.50
C LEU A 66 -32.72 -0.59 3.47
N ILE A 67 -31.98 -0.73 2.36
CA ILE A 67 -31.01 -1.85 2.18
C ILE A 67 -29.86 -1.82 3.21
N TYR A 68 -29.44 -0.64 3.67
CA TYR A 68 -28.27 -0.52 4.57
C TYR A 68 -28.60 -0.60 6.06
N LYS A 69 -29.84 -0.31 6.46
CA LYS A 69 -30.24 -0.29 7.87
C LYS A 69 -30.51 -1.70 8.42
N ASP A 70 -31.12 -2.56 7.64
CA ASP A 70 -31.60 -3.86 8.12
C ASP A 70 -30.46 -4.82 8.49
N PHE A 71 -29.35 -4.79 7.76
CA PHE A 71 -28.17 -5.60 8.08
C PHE A 71 -27.47 -5.16 9.38
N TYR A 72 -27.49 -3.85 9.69
CA TYR A 72 -26.86 -3.33 10.89
C TYR A 72 -27.73 -3.56 12.13
N ILE A 73 -29.05 -3.42 11.99
CA ILE A 73 -30.04 -3.76 13.03
C ILE A 73 -30.00 -5.26 13.33
N ALA A 74 -29.94 -6.13 12.32
CA ALA A 74 -29.86 -7.57 12.51
C ALA A 74 -28.55 -8.01 13.19
N GLY A 75 -27.42 -7.37 12.86
CA GLY A 75 -26.13 -7.60 13.54
C GLY A 75 -26.14 -7.19 15.02
N TRP A 76 -26.93 -6.19 15.40
CA TRP A 76 -27.09 -5.76 16.79
C TRP A 76 -28.11 -6.60 17.57
N ILE A 77 -29.24 -6.98 16.96
CA ILE A 77 -30.18 -7.94 17.54
C ILE A 77 -29.48 -9.28 17.81
N TYR A 78 -28.50 -9.68 17.00
CA TYR A 78 -27.72 -10.90 17.23
C TYR A 78 -26.97 -10.90 18.57
N ASN A 79 -26.54 -9.73 19.05
CA ASN A 79 -25.85 -9.61 20.34
C ASN A 79 -26.80 -9.71 21.56
N TYR A 80 -28.10 -9.53 21.36
CA TYR A 80 -29.10 -9.52 22.44
C TYR A 80 -30.08 -10.70 22.38
N ASP A 81 -30.52 -11.10 21.18
CA ASP A 81 -31.42 -12.22 20.92
C ASP A 81 -31.11 -12.85 19.55
N ARG A 82 -30.29 -13.90 19.59
CA ARG A 82 -29.80 -14.62 18.42
C ARG A 82 -30.92 -15.22 17.56
N SER A 83 -32.01 -15.70 18.17
CA SER A 83 -33.10 -16.35 17.43
C SER A 83 -33.88 -15.35 16.59
N LYS A 84 -34.18 -14.18 17.18
CA LYS A 84 -34.88 -13.08 16.51
C LYS A 84 -34.04 -12.44 15.40
N ALA A 85 -32.72 -12.35 15.60
CA ALA A 85 -31.79 -11.91 14.57
C ALA A 85 -31.78 -12.85 13.36
N ILE A 86 -31.72 -14.17 13.59
CA ILE A 86 -31.72 -15.17 12.51
C ILE A 86 -33.03 -15.11 11.71
N GLU A 87 -34.18 -14.90 12.36
CA GLU A 87 -35.47 -14.75 11.69
C GLU A 87 -35.51 -13.47 10.83
N LEU A 88 -35.00 -12.35 11.35
CA LEU A 88 -34.91 -11.09 10.62
C LEU A 88 -33.95 -11.19 9.42
N PHE A 89 -32.77 -11.81 9.59
CA PHE A 89 -31.83 -12.08 8.50
C PHE A 89 -32.44 -12.95 7.40
N LYS A 90 -33.28 -13.95 7.76
CA LYS A 90 -34.00 -14.77 6.77
C LYS A 90 -35.07 -13.97 6.04
N LYS A 91 -35.81 -13.11 6.75
CA LYS A 91 -36.85 -12.27 6.14
C LYS A 91 -36.24 -11.27 5.14
N VAL A 92 -35.19 -10.54 5.56
CA VAL A 92 -34.44 -9.61 4.71
C VAL A 92 -33.76 -10.35 3.56
N GLY A 93 -33.16 -11.52 3.83
CA GLY A 93 -32.56 -12.37 2.80
C GLY A 93 -33.55 -12.81 1.74
N ASN A 94 -34.79 -13.18 2.13
CA ASN A 94 -35.83 -13.55 1.19
C ASN A 94 -36.33 -12.36 0.36
N GLU A 95 -36.60 -11.20 0.97
CA GLU A 95 -37.05 -9.98 0.27
C GLU A 95 -35.97 -9.40 -0.67
N VAL A 96 -34.68 -9.52 -0.30
CA VAL A 96 -33.56 -9.05 -1.14
C VAL A 96 -33.19 -10.08 -2.22
N SER A 97 -33.40 -11.38 -1.99
CA SER A 97 -33.15 -12.43 -3.00
C SER A 97 -33.99 -12.28 -4.27
N GLU A 98 -35.16 -11.62 -4.18
CA GLU A 98 -35.99 -11.26 -5.33
C GLU A 98 -35.45 -10.06 -6.13
N ARG A 99 -34.53 -9.26 -5.57
CA ARG A 99 -34.02 -7.99 -6.15
C ARG A 99 -32.57 -8.05 -6.63
N GLY A 100 -31.84 -9.13 -6.37
CA GLY A 100 -30.48 -9.36 -6.88
C GLY A 100 -29.61 -10.15 -5.90
N HIS A 101 -28.66 -10.92 -6.46
CA HIS A 101 -27.82 -11.85 -5.71
C HIS A 101 -26.98 -11.14 -4.63
N LEU A 102 -27.28 -11.43 -3.36
CA LEU A 102 -26.38 -11.20 -2.23
C LEU A 102 -25.42 -12.39 -2.13
N ILE A 103 -24.13 -12.11 -1.99
CA ILE A 103 -23.14 -13.14 -1.65
C ILE A 103 -22.83 -13.04 -0.16
N GLU A 104 -22.81 -14.19 0.51
CA GLU A 104 -22.31 -14.31 1.87
C GLU A 104 -20.81 -13.98 1.91
N GLY A 105 -20.45 -12.83 2.49
CA GLY A 105 -19.06 -12.50 2.74
C GLY A 105 -18.48 -13.43 3.80
N LYS A 106 -17.33 -14.06 3.52
CA LYS A 106 -16.57 -14.84 4.52
C LYS A 106 -16.28 -13.95 5.73
N SER A 107 -16.98 -14.26 6.84
CA SER A 107 -16.80 -13.76 8.21
C SER A 107 -15.95 -12.49 8.35
N CYS A 108 -16.59 -11.34 8.50
CA CYS A 108 -15.97 -10.22 9.20
C CYS A 108 -15.68 -10.69 10.63
N SER A 109 -14.43 -11.03 10.94
CA SER A 109 -13.98 -11.49 12.28
C SER A 109 -14.23 -10.47 13.40
N TRP A 110 -14.63 -9.25 13.05
CA TRP A 110 -15.11 -8.16 13.91
C TRP A 110 -16.40 -8.49 14.67
N LEU A 111 -17.28 -9.29 14.08
CA LEU A 111 -18.42 -9.90 14.75
C LEU A 111 -18.00 -11.33 15.04
N ARG A 112 -17.91 -11.74 16.31
CA ARG A 112 -17.73 -13.15 16.66
C ARG A 112 -18.88 -13.98 16.06
N GLY A 113 -18.70 -14.47 14.83
CA GLY A 113 -19.65 -15.32 14.11
C GLY A 113 -20.68 -14.63 13.20
N GLY A 114 -20.46 -13.39 12.71
CA GLY A 114 -21.37 -12.71 11.77
C GLY A 114 -20.90 -12.71 10.32
N SER A 115 -21.75 -13.16 9.40
CA SER A 115 -21.59 -12.98 7.94
C SER A 115 -22.05 -11.57 7.55
N SER A 116 -21.27 -10.85 6.72
CA SER A 116 -21.66 -9.55 6.15
C SER A 116 -22.05 -9.72 4.68
N PHE A 117 -23.15 -9.08 4.26
CA PHE A 117 -23.69 -9.15 2.90
C PHE A 117 -23.45 -7.81 2.16
N TYR A 118 -23.13 -7.86 0.86
CA TYR A 118 -22.86 -6.69 0.01
C TYR A 118 -23.63 -6.78 -1.31
N VAL A 119 -23.96 -5.62 -1.92
CA VAL A 119 -24.56 -5.51 -3.25
C VAL A 119 -23.48 -5.63 -4.33
N GLU A 120 -23.46 -6.76 -5.03
CA GLU A 120 -22.41 -7.24 -5.96
C GLU A 120 -22.20 -6.38 -7.23
N LYS A 121 -23.25 -5.73 -7.73
CA LYS A 121 -23.29 -5.32 -9.15
C LYS A 121 -22.46 -4.08 -9.54
N ASN A 122 -22.13 -3.19 -8.60
CA ASN A 122 -21.45 -1.93 -8.93
C ASN A 122 -19.97 -1.86 -8.51
N TYR A 123 -19.45 -2.84 -7.76
CA TYR A 123 -18.13 -2.74 -7.13
C TYR A 123 -17.19 -3.92 -7.41
N ASN A 124 -17.70 -5.04 -7.93
CA ASN A 124 -16.96 -6.31 -7.96
C ASN A 124 -16.08 -6.50 -9.21
N HIS A 125 -16.40 -5.91 -10.36
CA HIS A 125 -15.73 -6.28 -11.61
C HIS A 125 -14.24 -5.89 -11.70
N ILE A 126 -13.78 -4.87 -10.96
CA ILE A 126 -12.38 -4.42 -11.01
C ILE A 126 -11.50 -5.16 -10.01
N PHE A 127 -12.05 -5.54 -8.84
CA PHE A 127 -11.25 -6.01 -7.71
C PHE A 127 -11.53 -7.44 -7.25
N ASP A 128 -12.68 -8.04 -7.57
CA ASP A 128 -12.88 -9.49 -7.37
C ASP A 128 -12.17 -10.32 -8.46
N ALA A 129 -11.70 -9.65 -9.51
CA ALA A 129 -10.78 -10.19 -10.51
C ALA A 129 -9.29 -10.00 -10.16
N LEU A 130 -8.95 -9.50 -8.95
CA LEU A 130 -7.56 -9.48 -8.47
C LEU A 130 -7.09 -10.92 -8.25
N GLU A 131 -6.52 -11.50 -9.31
CA GLU A 131 -5.88 -12.80 -9.24
C GLU A 131 -4.47 -12.61 -8.63
N CYS A 132 -4.42 -12.56 -7.29
CA CYS A 132 -3.17 -12.65 -6.54
C CYS A 132 -2.70 -14.11 -6.53
N LYS A 133 -1.47 -14.35 -6.96
CA LYS A 133 -0.86 -15.68 -6.94
C LYS A 133 0.58 -15.61 -6.44
N TYR A 134 0.90 -16.40 -5.42
CA TYR A 134 2.30 -16.62 -5.04
C TYR A 134 3.04 -17.36 -6.15
N LEU A 135 4.23 -16.87 -6.49
CA LEU A 135 5.21 -17.66 -7.23
C LEU A 135 6.00 -18.48 -6.22
N GLY A 136 5.82 -19.79 -6.22
CA GLY A 136 6.51 -20.69 -5.29
C GLY A 136 5.88 -20.72 -3.88
N ALA A 137 6.70 -20.58 -2.85
CA ALA A 137 6.26 -20.66 -1.46
C ALA A 137 5.58 -19.35 -0.99
N SER A 138 4.77 -19.45 0.06
CA SER A 138 4.26 -18.27 0.77
C SER A 138 5.23 -17.81 1.87
N PRO A 139 5.24 -16.50 2.20
CA PRO A 139 5.92 -15.97 3.38
C PRO A 139 5.50 -16.74 4.64
N LYS A 140 6.40 -16.95 5.60
CA LYS A 140 6.13 -17.65 6.87
C LYS A 140 6.37 -16.83 8.13
N LYS A 141 7.04 -15.68 8.03
CA LYS A 141 7.39 -14.85 9.19
C LYS A 141 6.30 -13.85 9.55
N ASN A 142 6.26 -13.44 10.82
CA ASN A 142 5.23 -12.53 11.35
C ASN A 142 5.32 -11.10 10.81
N ASN A 143 6.49 -10.70 10.30
CA ASN A 143 6.73 -9.39 9.73
C ASN A 143 6.91 -9.52 8.20
N VAL A 144 6.22 -8.70 7.43
CA VAL A 144 6.31 -8.71 5.96
C VAL A 144 6.53 -7.29 5.46
N ILE A 145 7.45 -7.16 4.51
CA ILE A 145 7.68 -5.91 3.76
C ILE A 145 7.03 -6.09 2.41
N ILE A 146 6.19 -5.15 1.99
CA ILE A 146 5.42 -5.27 0.74
C ILE A 146 5.85 -4.15 -0.20
N ALA A 147 6.27 -4.53 -1.41
CA ALA A 147 6.50 -3.60 -2.50
C ALA A 147 5.74 -4.07 -3.74
N THR A 148 5.22 -3.15 -4.55
CA THR A 148 4.53 -3.49 -5.79
C THR A 148 5.00 -2.64 -6.96
N SER A 149 4.89 -3.20 -8.17
CA SER A 149 5.26 -2.50 -9.40
C SER A 149 4.63 -3.16 -10.62
N ASP A 150 4.60 -2.47 -11.76
CA ASP A 150 4.47 -3.13 -13.06
C ASP A 150 5.80 -3.82 -13.45
N SER A 151 5.84 -4.45 -14.64
CA SER A 151 7.04 -5.11 -15.16
C SER A 151 8.20 -4.13 -15.43
N GLU A 152 7.94 -2.96 -15.99
CA GLU A 152 9.00 -2.02 -16.41
C GLU A 152 9.68 -1.38 -15.20
N TYR A 153 8.88 -1.04 -14.20
CA TYR A 153 9.32 -0.46 -12.93
C TYR A 153 10.00 -1.54 -12.07
N PHE A 154 9.52 -2.80 -12.12
CA PHE A 154 10.23 -3.94 -11.54
C PHE A 154 11.66 -4.04 -12.10
N ASP A 155 11.81 -4.10 -13.42
CA ASP A 155 13.12 -4.22 -14.08
C ASP A 155 14.07 -3.06 -13.72
N SER A 156 13.50 -1.87 -13.57
CA SER A 156 14.26 -0.64 -13.29
C SER A 156 14.80 -0.57 -11.85
N TYR A 157 14.05 -1.08 -10.87
CA TYR A 157 14.29 -0.76 -9.45
C TYR A 157 14.40 -1.98 -8.51
N SER A 158 13.75 -3.10 -8.82
CA SER A 158 13.64 -4.25 -7.91
C SER A 158 14.98 -4.78 -7.42
N SER A 159 16.00 -4.79 -8.29
CA SER A 159 17.35 -5.25 -7.92
C SER A 159 17.94 -4.49 -6.74
N GLY A 160 17.77 -3.15 -6.67
CA GLY A 160 18.28 -2.36 -5.55
C GLY A 160 17.59 -2.70 -4.24
N LEU A 161 16.27 -2.87 -4.28
CA LEU A 161 15.48 -3.29 -3.12
C LEU A 161 15.88 -4.69 -2.65
N ILE A 162 15.89 -5.66 -3.56
CA ILE A 162 16.17 -7.07 -3.24
C ILE A 162 17.61 -7.24 -2.75
N GLU A 163 18.60 -6.67 -3.45
CA GLU A 163 20.01 -6.76 -3.07
C GLU A 163 20.27 -6.11 -1.71
N SER A 164 19.68 -4.95 -1.45
CA SER A 164 19.83 -4.31 -0.12
C SER A 164 19.17 -5.13 0.98
N TYR A 165 17.95 -5.63 0.78
CA TYR A 165 17.28 -6.50 1.75
C TYR A 165 18.12 -7.75 2.06
N VAL A 166 18.62 -8.44 1.03
CA VAL A 166 19.47 -9.63 1.20
C VAL A 166 20.79 -9.30 1.88
N SER A 167 21.41 -8.16 1.54
CA SER A 167 22.73 -7.77 2.07
C SER A 167 22.70 -7.44 3.56
N TYR A 168 21.67 -6.74 4.02
CA TYR A 168 21.53 -6.43 5.44
C TYR A 168 20.91 -7.58 6.24
N GLY A 169 20.22 -8.50 5.55
CA GLY A 169 19.59 -9.66 6.14
C GLY A 169 18.40 -9.29 7.01
N SER A 170 17.55 -10.29 7.26
CA SER A 170 16.44 -10.18 8.19
C SER A 170 16.19 -11.52 8.86
N VAL A 171 16.13 -11.51 10.18
CA VAL A 171 15.77 -12.66 11.00
C VAL A 171 14.26 -12.76 11.11
N SER A 172 13.56 -11.64 11.31
CA SER A 172 12.14 -11.63 11.69
C SER A 172 11.17 -11.24 10.58
N SER A 173 11.67 -10.68 9.47
CA SER A 173 10.86 -10.22 8.35
C SER A 173 11.17 -10.92 7.03
N GLU A 174 10.21 -10.88 6.11
CA GLU A 174 10.32 -11.36 4.72
C GLU A 174 9.98 -10.22 3.76
N LEU A 175 10.64 -10.17 2.61
CA LEU A 175 10.32 -9.23 1.55
C LEU A 175 9.37 -9.89 0.55
N LEU A 176 8.28 -9.21 0.26
CA LEU A 176 7.27 -9.63 -0.69
C LEU A 176 7.13 -8.60 -1.80
N VAL A 177 7.43 -9.02 -3.02
CA VAL A 177 7.37 -8.17 -4.20
C VAL A 177 6.22 -8.62 -5.09
N ALA A 178 5.18 -7.79 -5.22
CA ALA A 178 4.09 -8.07 -6.15
C ALA A 178 4.34 -7.39 -7.50
N VAL A 179 4.22 -8.14 -8.58
CA VAL A 179 4.32 -7.61 -9.94
C VAL A 179 2.93 -7.63 -10.57
N VAL A 180 2.45 -6.46 -10.98
CA VAL A 180 1.18 -6.28 -11.68
C VAL A 180 1.39 -6.54 -13.17
N ASN A 181 0.53 -7.37 -13.76
CA ASN A 181 0.55 -7.76 -15.17
C ASN A 181 1.97 -8.09 -15.66
N PRO A 182 2.65 -9.08 -15.03
CA PRO A 182 4.02 -9.42 -15.40
C PRO A 182 4.06 -9.93 -16.84
N ASN A 183 4.99 -9.43 -17.65
CA ASN A 183 5.20 -9.97 -19.00
C ASN A 183 5.81 -11.38 -18.94
N GLU A 184 5.72 -12.13 -20.04
CA GLU A 184 6.16 -13.53 -20.12
C GLU A 184 7.65 -13.70 -19.77
N LEU A 185 8.50 -12.79 -20.23
CA LEU A 185 9.95 -12.83 -19.97
C LEU A 185 10.26 -12.67 -18.48
N LEU A 186 9.57 -11.76 -17.81
CA LEU A 186 9.71 -11.56 -16.37
C LEU A 186 9.17 -12.76 -15.59
N LEU A 187 8.04 -13.33 -16.00
CA LEU A 187 7.50 -14.55 -15.40
C LEU A 187 8.47 -15.74 -15.51
N GLU A 188 9.03 -15.97 -16.70
CA GLU A 188 10.03 -17.03 -16.92
C GLU A 188 11.24 -16.82 -16.01
N TYR A 189 11.74 -15.59 -15.95
CA TYR A 189 12.85 -15.21 -15.09
C TYR A 189 12.55 -15.47 -13.61
N LEU A 190 11.39 -15.03 -13.10
CA LEU A 190 11.02 -15.23 -11.71
C LEU A 190 10.87 -16.71 -11.39
N ASN A 191 10.17 -17.48 -12.23
CA ASN A 191 9.99 -18.93 -12.05
C ASN A 191 11.32 -19.68 -12.02
N LYS A 192 12.28 -19.31 -12.87
CA LYS A 192 13.62 -19.92 -12.88
C LYS A 192 14.41 -19.67 -11.58
N ASN A 193 14.20 -18.51 -10.95
CA ASN A 193 15.01 -18.07 -9.80
C ASN A 193 14.26 -18.14 -8.45
N ILE A 194 12.98 -18.50 -8.45
CA ILE A 194 12.10 -18.36 -7.29
C ILE A 194 12.59 -19.10 -6.05
N LYS A 195 13.16 -20.30 -6.21
CA LYS A 195 13.70 -21.08 -5.10
C LYS A 195 14.86 -20.35 -4.39
N SER A 196 15.79 -19.80 -5.17
CA SER A 196 16.95 -19.06 -4.66
C SER A 196 16.54 -17.77 -3.93
N TYR A 197 15.47 -17.11 -4.39
CA TYR A 197 14.91 -15.95 -3.70
C TYR A 197 14.20 -16.34 -2.41
N ASN A 198 13.36 -17.38 -2.41
CA ASN A 198 12.65 -17.84 -1.23
C ASN A 198 13.61 -18.26 -0.11
N GLU A 199 14.73 -18.93 -0.44
CA GLU A 199 15.80 -19.27 0.52
C GLU A 199 16.43 -18.04 1.19
N LYS A 200 16.34 -16.87 0.57
CA LYS A 200 16.81 -15.58 1.08
C LYS A 200 15.71 -14.74 1.73
N GLY A 201 14.50 -15.30 1.91
CA GLY A 201 13.35 -14.58 2.47
C GLY A 201 12.72 -13.57 1.51
N VAL A 202 12.93 -13.71 0.21
CA VAL A 202 12.33 -12.87 -0.84
C VAL A 202 11.28 -13.68 -1.60
N TYR A 203 10.05 -13.19 -1.61
CA TYR A 203 8.89 -13.85 -2.18
C TYR A 203 8.25 -12.97 -3.25
N PHE A 204 7.59 -13.60 -4.21
CA PHE A 204 6.93 -12.89 -5.30
C PHE A 204 5.44 -13.23 -5.39
N ILE A 205 4.65 -12.20 -5.67
CA ILE A 205 3.25 -12.32 -6.05
C ILE A 205 3.11 -11.81 -7.48
N THR A 206 2.28 -12.48 -8.27
CA THR A 206 1.76 -11.92 -9.51
C THR A 206 0.34 -11.47 -9.26
N LEU A 207 0.01 -10.30 -9.79
CA LEU A 207 -1.33 -9.74 -9.75
C LEU A 207 -1.79 -9.43 -11.17
N LYS A 208 -3.03 -9.80 -11.50
CA LYS A 208 -3.73 -9.27 -12.68
C LYS A 208 -4.53 -8.03 -12.30
N GLY A 209 -4.43 -6.96 -13.09
CA GLY A 209 -5.06 -5.70 -12.77
C GLY A 209 -5.15 -4.73 -13.95
N ASP A 210 -5.60 -3.50 -13.68
CA ASP A 210 -5.63 -2.44 -14.68
C ASP A 210 -4.18 -2.00 -15.03
N ASN A 211 -3.94 -1.62 -16.29
CA ASN A 211 -2.67 -1.08 -16.75
C ASN A 211 -2.51 0.42 -16.44
N ASN A 212 -3.43 0.98 -15.66
CA ASN A 212 -3.36 2.35 -15.21
C ASN A 212 -2.25 2.55 -14.15
N LYS A 213 -1.48 3.63 -14.28
CA LYS A 213 -0.41 4.01 -13.33
C LYS A 213 -0.92 4.13 -11.89
N TRP A 214 -2.15 4.59 -11.70
CA TRP A 214 -2.76 4.72 -10.38
C TRP A 214 -2.99 3.36 -9.75
N PHE A 215 -3.42 2.38 -10.55
CA PHE A 215 -3.58 1.00 -10.10
C PHE A 215 -2.28 0.44 -9.57
N PHE A 216 -1.16 0.68 -10.27
CA PHE A 216 0.16 0.27 -9.77
C PHE A 216 0.48 0.91 -8.42
N ALA A 217 0.20 2.20 -8.23
CA ALA A 217 0.50 2.92 -6.98
C ALA A 217 -0.26 2.39 -5.75
N PHE A 218 -1.55 2.08 -5.88
CA PHE A 218 -2.34 1.58 -4.74
C PHE A 218 -2.40 0.04 -4.63
N SER A 219 -1.94 -0.70 -5.65
CA SER A 219 -1.93 -2.17 -5.66
C SER A 219 -1.28 -2.79 -4.42
N ARG A 220 -0.27 -2.13 -3.84
CA ARG A 220 0.36 -2.52 -2.57
C ARG A 220 -0.59 -2.62 -1.39
N PHE A 221 -1.61 -1.77 -1.33
CA PHE A 221 -2.61 -1.82 -0.26
C PHE A 221 -3.60 -2.96 -0.48
N LEU A 222 -3.92 -3.27 -1.74
CA LEU A 222 -4.75 -4.42 -2.10
C LEU A 222 -4.04 -5.73 -1.78
N VAL A 223 -2.74 -5.82 -2.12
CA VAL A 223 -1.89 -6.96 -1.76
C VAL A 223 -1.76 -7.09 -0.25
N ALA A 224 -1.58 -5.98 0.48
CA ALA A 224 -1.54 -5.99 1.94
C ALA A 224 -2.86 -6.51 2.55
N ASP A 225 -4.01 -6.01 2.08
CA ASP A 225 -5.32 -6.48 2.56
C ASP A 225 -5.51 -7.97 2.26
N TRP A 226 -5.15 -8.43 1.05
CA TRP A 226 -5.19 -9.84 0.69
C TRP A 226 -4.35 -10.72 1.63
N ILE A 227 -3.11 -10.33 1.93
CA ILE A 227 -2.24 -11.06 2.86
C ILE A 227 -2.81 -11.05 4.28
N SER A 228 -3.39 -9.92 4.70
CA SER A 228 -3.91 -9.75 6.07
C SER A 228 -5.08 -10.67 6.39
N ARG A 229 -5.84 -11.09 5.37
CA ARG A 229 -6.98 -12.03 5.52
C ARG A 229 -6.52 -13.43 5.91
N ASP A 230 -5.40 -13.87 5.34
CA ASP A 230 -4.85 -15.19 5.60
C ASP A 230 -3.92 -15.20 6.81
N PHE A 231 -3.28 -14.06 7.12
CA PHE A 231 -2.29 -13.98 8.17
C PHE A 231 -2.30 -12.65 8.92
N PHE A 232 -2.37 -12.73 10.25
CA PHE A 232 -2.28 -11.58 11.13
C PHE A 232 -0.81 -11.14 11.31
N ARG A 233 -0.30 -10.38 10.34
CA ARG A 233 1.13 -10.00 10.23
C ARG A 233 1.34 -8.49 10.32
N LYS A 234 2.49 -8.08 10.86
CA LYS A 234 2.94 -6.69 10.77
C LYS A 234 3.43 -6.44 9.35
N MET A 235 2.98 -5.35 8.75
CA MET A 235 3.28 -5.02 7.37
C MET A 235 3.99 -3.68 7.28
N PHE A 236 5.09 -3.65 6.55
CA PHE A 236 5.76 -2.41 6.15
C PHE A 236 5.70 -2.28 4.63
N ILE A 237 4.79 -1.44 4.17
CA ILE A 237 4.44 -1.22 2.77
C ILE A 237 5.30 -0.08 2.23
N ILE A 238 6.03 -0.32 1.15
CA ILE A 238 7.02 0.59 0.57
C ILE A 238 6.88 0.70 -0.94
N ASP A 239 7.44 1.76 -1.53
CA ASP A 239 7.69 1.81 -2.98
C ASP A 239 8.78 0.80 -3.38
N ILE A 240 8.69 0.24 -4.59
CA ILE A 240 9.70 -0.70 -5.13
C ILE A 240 11.08 -0.07 -5.31
N ASP A 241 11.14 1.27 -5.41
CA ASP A 241 12.39 2.02 -5.55
C ASP A 241 13.01 2.37 -4.18
N CYS A 242 12.52 1.79 -3.09
CA CYS A 242 13.19 1.88 -1.78
C CYS A 242 14.41 0.94 -1.71
N ILE A 243 15.39 1.33 -0.90
CA ILE A 243 16.61 0.59 -0.62
C ILE A 243 16.83 0.62 0.90
N PHE A 244 17.25 -0.49 1.48
CA PHE A 244 17.65 -0.57 2.88
C PHE A 244 19.13 -0.21 3.06
N ASN A 245 19.46 0.51 4.14
CA ASN A 245 20.82 0.76 4.61
C ASN A 245 21.12 0.11 5.97
N SER A 246 20.16 -0.65 6.50
CA SER A 246 20.24 -1.41 7.74
C SER A 246 19.32 -2.63 7.66
N ALA A 247 19.44 -3.55 8.61
CA ALA A 247 18.48 -4.65 8.73
C ALA A 247 17.07 -4.08 8.96
N PRO A 248 16.03 -4.55 8.23
CA PRO A 248 14.69 -4.00 8.36
C PRO A 248 13.99 -4.38 9.67
N ASP A 249 14.49 -5.40 10.39
CA ASP A 249 13.93 -5.86 11.67
C ASP A 249 13.82 -4.73 12.71
N VAL A 250 14.82 -3.85 12.76
CA VAL A 250 14.86 -2.71 13.69
C VAL A 250 13.67 -1.77 13.53
N ILE A 251 13.07 -1.70 12.33
CA ILE A 251 11.88 -0.88 12.06
C ILE A 251 10.65 -1.51 12.74
N PHE A 252 10.51 -2.83 12.66
CA PHE A 252 9.39 -3.54 13.29
C PHE A 252 9.46 -3.51 14.81
N ASP A 253 10.66 -3.51 15.38
CA ASP A 253 10.87 -3.39 16.83
C ASP A 253 10.45 -2.01 17.35
N GLU A 254 10.88 -0.92 16.69
CA GLU A 254 10.49 0.45 17.04
C GLU A 254 8.99 0.72 16.88
N LEU A 255 8.34 0.02 15.95
CA LEU A 255 6.92 0.22 15.62
C LEU A 255 5.99 -0.77 16.34
N SER A 256 6.52 -1.64 17.20
CA SER A 256 5.79 -2.76 17.80
C SER A 256 4.54 -2.36 18.61
N THR A 257 4.51 -1.14 19.17
CA THR A 257 3.40 -0.62 19.99
C THR A 257 2.42 0.30 19.27
N ILE A 258 2.63 0.55 17.98
CA ILE A 258 1.86 1.49 17.14
C ILE A 258 0.88 0.69 16.31
N ASP A 259 -0.32 1.20 16.04
CA ASP A 259 -1.28 0.51 15.17
C ASP A 259 -1.00 0.78 13.69
N VAL A 260 -0.79 2.06 13.37
CA VAL A 260 -0.58 2.56 12.00
C VAL A 260 0.48 3.66 12.01
N GLY A 261 1.40 3.62 11.05
CA GLY A 261 2.40 4.68 10.88
C GLY A 261 2.58 5.06 9.43
N PHE A 262 2.61 6.35 9.13
CA PHE A 262 3.01 6.85 7.81
C PHE A 262 3.87 8.09 7.98
N LYS A 263 4.59 8.47 6.93
CA LYS A 263 5.44 9.65 6.95
C LYS A 263 4.61 10.91 6.65
N GLU A 264 4.58 11.86 7.60
CA GLU A 264 3.85 13.13 7.40
C GLU A 264 4.80 14.32 7.28
N LYS A 265 4.53 15.21 6.35
CA LYS A 265 5.17 16.52 6.25
C LYS A 265 4.40 17.55 7.10
N LYS A 266 5.13 18.40 7.83
CA LYS A 266 4.54 19.52 8.57
C LYS A 266 3.97 20.61 7.67
N THR A 267 4.54 20.75 6.47
CA THR A 267 4.24 21.80 5.49
C THR A 267 3.97 21.19 4.13
N GLY A 268 3.06 21.76 3.38
CA GLY A 268 2.69 21.31 2.03
C GLY A 268 1.20 21.46 1.78
N LEU A 269 0.79 21.20 0.54
CA LEU A 269 -0.61 21.10 0.19
C LEU A 269 -1.24 19.88 0.90
N PRO A 270 -2.55 19.86 1.17
CA PRO A 270 -3.19 18.77 1.90
C PRO A 270 -2.86 17.38 1.35
N TRP A 271 -2.83 17.24 0.02
CA TRP A 271 -2.47 16.00 -0.68
C TRP A 271 -0.99 15.60 -0.60
N GLN A 272 -0.11 16.49 -0.17
CA GLN A 272 1.32 16.21 0.03
C GLN A 272 1.67 15.92 1.50
N ARG A 273 0.67 16.00 2.39
CA ARG A 273 0.87 15.87 3.82
C ARG A 273 1.34 14.47 4.18
N ILE A 274 0.72 13.43 3.64
CA ILE A 274 1.11 12.03 3.85
C ILE A 274 1.89 11.53 2.64
N GLN A 275 2.99 10.82 2.88
CA GLN A 275 3.70 10.07 1.84
C GLN A 275 3.28 8.59 1.88
N ALA A 276 2.56 8.15 0.85
CA ALA A 276 2.09 6.77 0.69
C ALA A 276 3.21 5.75 0.43
N GLY A 277 4.40 6.21 0.04
CA GLY A 277 5.56 5.35 -0.22
C GLY A 277 6.15 4.63 1.00
N ARG A 278 5.64 4.92 2.20
CA ARG A 278 6.02 4.24 3.47
C ARG A 278 4.83 4.21 4.41
N LEU A 279 4.23 3.04 4.56
CA LEU A 279 3.11 2.79 5.46
C LEU A 279 3.40 1.55 6.31
N PHE A 280 3.28 1.70 7.61
CA PHE A 280 3.31 0.60 8.57
C PHE A 280 1.89 0.30 9.03
N ILE A 281 1.52 -0.98 9.00
CA ILE A 281 0.28 -1.52 9.55
C ILE A 281 0.66 -2.62 10.53
N ASN A 282 0.29 -2.49 11.79
CA ASN A 282 0.55 -3.51 12.79
C ASN A 282 -0.48 -4.65 12.66
N SER A 283 -0.13 -5.83 13.19
CA SER A 283 -1.05 -6.93 13.39
C SER A 283 -1.91 -6.68 14.64
N THR A 284 -2.51 -5.50 14.76
CA THR A 284 -3.55 -5.25 15.76
C THR A 284 -4.89 -5.27 15.06
N SER A 285 -5.98 -5.46 15.80
CA SER A 285 -7.31 -5.31 15.23
C SER A 285 -7.41 -3.94 14.56
N THR A 286 -7.12 -2.87 15.29
CA THR A 286 -7.20 -1.49 14.78
C THR A 286 -6.38 -1.26 13.51
N GLY A 287 -5.15 -1.80 13.43
CA GLY A 287 -4.33 -1.75 12.21
C GLY A 287 -4.99 -2.47 11.03
N GLY A 288 -5.56 -3.65 11.26
CA GLY A 288 -6.34 -4.40 10.28
C GLY A 288 -7.58 -3.63 9.78
N ALA A 289 -8.38 -3.06 10.68
CA ALA A 289 -9.56 -2.28 10.25
C ALA A 289 -9.17 -1.02 9.47
N PHE A 290 -8.06 -0.37 9.83
CA PHE A 290 -7.56 0.75 9.06
C PHE A 290 -7.22 0.34 7.62
N LEU A 291 -6.52 -0.79 7.45
CA LEU A 291 -6.19 -1.31 6.13
C LEU A 291 -7.44 -1.69 5.32
N THR A 292 -8.43 -2.34 5.94
CA THR A 292 -9.70 -2.67 5.29
C THR A 292 -10.45 -1.40 4.85
N GLN A 293 -10.51 -0.37 5.70
CA GLN A 293 -11.11 0.91 5.34
C GLN A 293 -10.34 1.62 4.23
N LEU A 294 -9.00 1.57 4.27
CA LEU A 294 -8.15 2.11 3.20
C LEU A 294 -8.48 1.47 1.85
N VAL A 295 -8.58 0.14 1.82
CA VAL A 295 -8.95 -0.59 0.61
C VAL A 295 -10.38 -0.29 0.17
N ALA A 296 -11.33 -0.16 1.10
CA ALA A 296 -12.69 0.25 0.76
C ALA A 296 -12.73 1.65 0.13
N ASN A 297 -11.96 2.60 0.66
CA ASN A 297 -11.85 3.95 0.10
C ASN A 297 -11.17 3.94 -1.27
N ILE A 298 -10.14 3.10 -1.48
CA ILE A 298 -9.55 2.90 -2.82
C ILE A 298 -10.59 2.42 -3.82
N LYS A 299 -11.38 1.40 -3.44
CA LYS A 299 -12.43 0.85 -4.31
C LYS A 299 -13.50 1.89 -4.65
N LYS A 300 -13.86 2.76 -3.70
CA LYS A 300 -14.85 3.82 -3.91
C LYS A 300 -14.33 4.95 -4.80
N SER A 301 -13.05 5.32 -4.64
CA SER A 301 -12.45 6.45 -5.34
C SER A 301 -11.86 6.11 -6.70
N TYR A 302 -11.63 4.82 -6.99
CA TYR A 302 -11.05 4.39 -8.25
C TYR A 302 -12.01 4.60 -9.42
N THR A 303 -11.63 5.46 -10.36
CA THR A 303 -12.32 5.64 -11.64
C THR A 303 -11.30 5.63 -12.78
N ASN A 304 -11.67 5.03 -13.91
CA ASN A 304 -10.81 4.96 -15.10
C ASN A 304 -10.84 6.23 -15.95
N GLU A 305 -11.68 7.20 -15.56
CA GLU A 305 -12.04 8.34 -16.42
C GLU A 305 -11.16 9.57 -16.19
N ILE A 306 -10.48 9.67 -15.04
CA ILE A 306 -9.75 10.88 -14.66
C ILE A 306 -8.34 10.55 -14.21
N ASP A 307 -7.37 11.27 -14.77
CA ASP A 307 -5.97 11.21 -14.36
C ASP A 307 -5.80 11.88 -12.98
N GLN A 308 -5.68 11.09 -11.92
CA GLN A 308 -5.65 11.59 -10.54
C GLN A 308 -4.27 11.46 -9.91
N TRP A 309 -3.51 12.55 -9.94
CA TRP A 309 -2.22 12.63 -9.24
C TRP A 309 -2.39 12.48 -7.73
N PHE A 310 -1.49 11.72 -7.11
CA PHE A 310 -1.46 11.49 -5.66
C PHE A 310 -2.74 10.83 -5.11
N LEU A 311 -3.49 10.10 -5.94
CA LEU A 311 -4.71 9.42 -5.51
C LEU A 311 -4.50 8.55 -4.26
N ASP A 312 -3.42 7.79 -4.24
CA ASP A 312 -3.04 6.94 -3.11
C ASP A 312 -2.77 7.73 -1.81
N GLN A 313 -2.13 8.90 -1.91
CA GLN A 313 -1.90 9.80 -0.77
C GLN A 313 -3.20 10.45 -0.29
N ASN A 314 -4.07 10.86 -1.22
CA ASN A 314 -5.36 11.46 -0.91
C ASN A 314 -6.27 10.48 -0.18
N ILE A 315 -6.37 9.25 -0.69
CA ILE A 315 -7.18 8.20 -0.06
C ILE A 315 -6.61 7.83 1.32
N LEU A 316 -5.29 7.82 1.48
CA LEU A 316 -4.67 7.56 2.77
C LEU A 316 -4.96 8.67 3.80
N GLU A 317 -4.92 9.95 3.40
CA GLU A 317 -5.29 11.08 4.26
C GLU A 317 -6.79 11.07 4.60
N GLN A 318 -7.65 10.80 3.62
CA GLN A 318 -9.09 10.64 3.85
C GLN A 318 -9.35 9.52 4.86
N THR A 319 -8.75 8.35 4.66
CA THR A 319 -8.89 7.20 5.55
C THR A 319 -8.42 7.55 6.95
N ARG A 320 -7.28 8.23 7.10
CA ARG A 320 -6.79 8.72 8.39
C ARG A 320 -7.81 9.62 9.08
N HIS A 321 -8.40 10.58 8.36
CA HIS A 321 -9.40 11.49 8.91
C HIS A 321 -10.62 10.75 9.43
N GLU A 322 -11.24 9.93 8.57
CA GLU A 322 -12.44 9.14 8.90
C GLU A 322 -12.18 8.21 10.10
N PHE A 323 -10.99 7.61 10.17
CA PHE A 323 -10.65 6.72 11.29
C PHE A 323 -10.40 7.49 12.59
N THR A 324 -9.76 8.67 12.52
CA THR A 324 -9.49 9.48 13.71
C THR A 324 -10.77 10.02 14.34
N GLU A 325 -11.74 10.43 13.52
CA GLU A 325 -13.04 10.92 14.00
C GLU A 325 -13.88 9.83 14.65
N LYS A 326 -13.78 8.59 14.16
CA LYS A 326 -14.60 7.47 14.63
C LYS A 326 -13.95 6.67 15.76
N PHE A 327 -12.62 6.63 15.84
CA PHE A 327 -11.88 5.75 16.74
C PHE A 327 -10.85 6.52 17.57
N TYR A 328 -11.27 6.98 18.75
CA TYR A 328 -10.44 7.74 19.70
C TYR A 328 -9.20 7.00 20.25
N GLN A 329 -9.05 5.70 19.97
CA GLN A 329 -7.96 4.87 20.52
C GLN A 329 -6.86 4.51 19.53
N LEU A 330 -6.93 4.97 18.27
CA LEU A 330 -5.94 4.60 17.26
C LEU A 330 -4.57 5.22 17.55
N LYS A 331 -3.54 4.38 17.74
CA LYS A 331 -2.16 4.84 17.97
C LYS A 331 -1.47 5.10 16.65
N PHE A 332 -1.60 6.33 16.14
CA PHE A 332 -0.83 6.79 14.99
C PHE A 332 0.60 7.21 15.37
N LEU A 333 1.57 6.90 14.51
CA LEU A 333 2.91 7.45 14.59
C LEU A 333 3.32 8.09 13.26
N ASN A 334 3.72 9.37 13.32
CA ASN A 334 4.46 9.98 12.22
C ASN A 334 5.84 9.32 12.11
N LEU A 335 6.07 8.59 11.01
CA LEU A 335 7.28 7.81 10.82
C LEU A 335 8.57 8.65 10.78
N ASN A 336 8.50 9.98 10.61
CA ASN A 336 9.70 10.82 10.76
C ASN A 336 10.33 10.77 12.16
N LYS A 337 9.59 10.28 13.16
CA LYS A 337 10.09 10.07 14.53
C LYS A 337 10.83 8.74 14.71
N VAL A 338 10.74 7.83 13.75
CA VAL A 338 11.39 6.50 13.76
C VAL A 338 12.81 6.66 13.25
N LYS A 339 13.80 6.32 14.09
CA LYS A 339 15.21 6.65 13.82
C LYS A 339 15.72 5.89 12.59
N HIS A 340 15.45 4.58 12.56
CA HIS A 340 15.94 3.69 11.50
C HIS A 340 15.13 3.78 10.19
N LEU A 341 14.03 4.55 10.15
CA LEU A 341 13.35 4.81 8.88
C LEU A 341 14.21 5.68 7.93
N ARG A 342 15.21 6.39 8.47
CA ARG A 342 16.21 7.11 7.65
C ARG A 342 17.08 6.15 6.85
N ASP A 343 17.17 4.89 7.28
CA ASP A 343 17.92 3.84 6.60
C ASP A 343 17.12 3.21 5.46
N VAL A 344 15.82 3.50 5.36
CA VAL A 344 15.03 3.22 4.16
C VAL A 344 15.10 4.46 3.27
N VAL A 345 15.86 4.40 2.19
CA VAL A 345 16.07 5.52 1.26
C VAL A 345 15.45 5.22 -0.09
N PHE A 346 14.97 6.25 -0.77
CA PHE A 346 14.57 6.12 -2.17
C PHE A 346 15.82 6.02 -3.04
N ALA A 347 15.79 5.14 -4.04
CA ALA A 347 16.81 5.03 -5.05
C ALA A 347 16.97 6.41 -5.73
N PRO A 348 18.21 6.94 -5.86
CA PRO A 348 18.41 8.24 -6.47
C PRO A 348 17.83 8.30 -7.89
N ALA A 349 17.23 9.43 -8.27
CA ALA A 349 16.80 9.68 -9.65
C ALA A 349 18.03 9.57 -10.58
N GLY A 350 18.17 8.44 -11.28
CA GLY A 350 19.38 8.06 -12.01
C GLY A 350 19.86 6.62 -11.76
N PHE A 351 19.28 5.93 -10.79
CA PHE A 351 19.50 4.51 -10.53
C PHE A 351 18.73 3.57 -11.47
N LYS A 352 17.93 4.11 -12.42
CA LYS A 352 17.21 3.33 -13.44
C LYS A 352 18.18 2.40 -14.15
N LYS A 353 18.09 1.11 -13.84
CA LYS A 353 18.82 0.07 -14.55
C LYS A 353 18.32 0.08 -16.00
N LYS A 354 19.23 0.06 -16.98
CA LYS A 354 18.83 -0.22 -18.37
C LYS A 354 18.39 -1.67 -18.44
N THR A 355 17.22 -1.88 -19.01
CA THR A 355 16.42 -3.10 -19.16
C THR A 355 17.23 -4.39 -19.26
N ILE A 356 16.80 -5.41 -18.51
CA ILE A 356 17.33 -6.77 -18.56
C ILE A 356 16.96 -7.39 -19.91
N LYS A 357 17.91 -7.43 -20.85
CA LYS A 357 17.90 -8.41 -21.94
C LYS A 357 18.95 -9.47 -21.66
N GLY A 358 18.51 -10.58 -21.06
CA GLY A 358 19.18 -11.87 -21.08
C GLY A 358 20.38 -12.05 -20.14
N SER A 359 20.32 -13.09 -19.30
CA SER A 359 21.38 -13.70 -18.48
C SER A 359 21.97 -12.87 -17.33
N ILE A 360 21.60 -13.25 -16.10
CA ILE A 360 22.29 -12.82 -14.87
C ILE A 360 23.56 -13.65 -14.70
N GLY A 361 24.64 -13.18 -15.30
CA GLY A 361 25.77 -12.79 -14.47
C GLY A 361 25.49 -11.36 -13.98
N VAL A 362 25.97 -10.97 -12.80
CA VAL A 362 25.99 -9.54 -12.47
C VAL A 362 26.71 -8.87 -13.63
N SER A 363 25.98 -8.07 -14.43
CA SER A 363 26.57 -7.56 -15.65
C SER A 363 27.76 -6.72 -15.23
N THR A 364 28.88 -6.81 -15.95
CA THR A 364 30.07 -6.02 -15.62
C THR A 364 29.72 -4.53 -15.43
N SER A 365 28.72 -4.05 -16.20
CA SER A 365 28.16 -2.70 -16.06
C SER A 365 27.54 -2.42 -14.70
N ASP A 366 26.89 -3.40 -14.07
CA ASP A 366 26.28 -3.26 -12.74
C ASP A 366 27.34 -3.17 -11.65
N CYS A 367 28.38 -4.02 -11.69
CA CYS A 367 29.53 -3.90 -10.79
C CYS A 367 30.20 -2.53 -10.94
N ILE A 368 30.35 -2.03 -12.17
CA ILE A 368 30.94 -0.73 -12.44
C ILE A 368 30.11 0.40 -11.83
N ASN A 369 28.79 0.36 -12.01
CA ASN A 369 27.88 1.37 -11.48
C ASN A 369 27.84 1.36 -9.95
N TYR A 370 27.83 0.17 -9.34
CA TYR A 370 27.87 0.00 -7.89
C TYR A 370 29.09 0.69 -7.27
N PHE A 371 30.30 0.37 -7.72
CA PHE A 371 31.53 0.97 -7.17
C PHE A 371 31.60 2.47 -7.43
N TYR A 372 31.17 2.94 -8.62
CA TYR A 372 31.16 4.36 -8.95
C TYR A 372 30.25 5.16 -8.00
N PHE A 373 29.03 4.68 -7.74
CA PHE A 373 28.09 5.39 -6.84
C PHE A 373 28.51 5.33 -5.37
N LYS A 374 29.17 4.26 -4.95
CA LYS A 374 29.81 4.17 -3.62
C LYS A 374 31.06 5.05 -3.49
N ARG A 375 31.49 5.72 -4.57
CA ARG A 375 32.77 6.45 -4.67
C ARG A 375 33.99 5.58 -4.34
N ASP A 376 33.87 4.27 -4.51
CA ASP A 376 34.98 3.33 -4.36
C ASP A 376 35.73 3.18 -5.70
N TYR A 377 36.40 4.27 -6.07
CA TYR A 377 37.15 4.35 -7.33
C TYR A 377 38.32 3.36 -7.38
N LYS A 378 38.87 2.98 -6.22
CA LYS A 378 39.98 2.04 -6.12
C LYS A 378 39.54 0.61 -6.49
N SER A 379 38.41 0.13 -5.96
CA SER A 379 37.86 -1.17 -6.33
C SER A 379 37.38 -1.19 -7.78
N LEU A 380 36.81 -0.08 -8.25
CA LEU A 380 36.42 0.06 -9.65
C LEU A 380 37.64 0.00 -10.60
N SER A 381 38.71 0.74 -10.29
CA SER A 381 39.95 0.72 -11.08
C SER A 381 40.52 -0.69 -11.13
N ARG A 382 40.53 -1.44 -10.01
CA ARG A 382 41.00 -2.84 -10.00
C ARG A 382 40.15 -3.75 -10.89
N LEU A 383 38.83 -3.61 -10.84
CA LEU A 383 37.92 -4.39 -11.69
C LEU A 383 38.17 -4.10 -13.16
N VAL A 384 38.29 -2.82 -13.53
CA VAL A 384 38.55 -2.41 -14.92
C VAL A 384 39.93 -2.84 -15.38
N ASP A 385 40.95 -2.66 -14.54
CA ASP A 385 42.35 -3.02 -14.84
C ASP A 385 42.59 -4.53 -14.87
N SER A 386 41.70 -5.35 -14.30
CA SER A 386 41.80 -6.81 -14.36
C SER A 386 41.56 -7.40 -15.76
N GLY A 387 41.09 -6.60 -16.72
CA GLY A 387 40.70 -7.07 -18.04
C GLY A 387 39.33 -7.77 -18.09
N ALA A 388 38.64 -7.93 -16.95
CA ALA A 388 37.31 -8.52 -16.88
C ALA A 388 36.21 -7.65 -17.54
N VAL A 389 36.55 -6.45 -18.00
CA VAL A 389 35.61 -5.49 -18.57
C VAL A 389 35.73 -5.43 -20.09
N ASN A 390 34.72 -5.96 -20.78
CA ASN A 390 34.59 -5.73 -22.21
C ASN A 390 33.91 -4.38 -22.49
N PHE A 391 34.71 -3.35 -22.74
CA PHE A 391 34.26 -1.99 -23.02
C PHE A 391 33.29 -1.89 -24.22
N ASN A 392 33.36 -2.82 -25.18
CA ASN A 392 32.47 -2.84 -26.34
C ASN A 392 31.03 -3.23 -26.00
N LEU A 393 30.79 -3.81 -24.82
CA LEU A 393 29.44 -4.15 -24.35
C LEU A 393 28.86 -3.10 -23.40
N LEU A 394 29.65 -2.09 -23.02
CA LEU A 394 29.23 -1.08 -22.04
C LEU A 394 28.33 0.00 -22.67
N SER A 395 27.39 0.48 -21.85
CA SER A 395 26.55 1.63 -22.16
C SER A 395 27.34 2.94 -22.15
N LYS A 396 26.80 3.99 -22.80
CA LYS A 396 27.42 5.33 -22.79
C LYS A 396 27.74 5.87 -21.39
N TRP A 397 26.82 5.68 -20.43
CA TRP A 397 26.99 6.17 -19.06
C TRP A 397 28.05 5.37 -18.29
N THR A 398 28.12 4.07 -18.53
CA THR A 398 29.11 3.21 -17.89
C THR A 398 30.52 3.57 -18.37
N LEU A 399 30.72 3.74 -19.69
CA LEU A 399 32.00 4.21 -20.26
C LEU A 399 32.40 5.57 -19.71
N TYR A 400 31.46 6.52 -19.69
CA TYR A 400 31.70 7.86 -19.16
C TYR A 400 32.10 7.86 -17.69
N ARG A 401 31.47 7.03 -16.85
CA ARG A 401 31.80 6.88 -15.43
C ARG A 401 33.21 6.30 -15.21
N ILE A 402 33.63 5.33 -16.02
CA ILE A 402 35.01 4.81 -15.98
C ILE A 402 36.00 5.91 -16.37
N GLY A 403 35.71 6.68 -17.41
CA GLY A 403 36.54 7.82 -17.83
C GLY A 403 36.67 8.87 -16.72
N LEU A 404 35.56 9.24 -16.07
CA LEU A 404 35.54 10.16 -14.93
C LEU A 404 36.31 9.63 -13.74
N MET A 405 36.19 8.33 -13.43
CA MET A 405 36.97 7.69 -12.37
C MET A 405 38.46 7.86 -12.62
N TYR A 406 38.97 7.46 -13.80
CA TYR A 406 40.39 7.61 -14.13
C TYR A 406 40.86 9.06 -14.10
N LYS A 407 40.03 9.98 -14.61
CA LYS A 407 40.30 11.42 -14.55
C LYS A 407 40.41 11.93 -13.11
N ASN A 408 39.50 11.54 -12.23
CA ASN A 408 39.50 11.94 -10.82
C ASN A 408 40.71 11.40 -10.06
N GLU A 409 41.20 10.21 -10.43
CA GLU A 409 42.45 9.63 -9.93
C GLU A 409 43.71 10.23 -10.60
N LYS A 410 43.57 11.25 -11.46
CA LYS A 410 44.65 11.86 -12.26
C LYS A 410 45.41 10.86 -13.16
N LYS A 411 44.77 9.75 -13.53
CA LYS A 411 45.29 8.74 -14.47
C LYS A 411 44.89 9.09 -15.92
N PHE A 412 45.34 10.25 -16.41
CA PHE A 412 44.89 10.80 -17.71
C PHE A 412 45.16 9.88 -18.91
N SER A 413 46.29 9.16 -18.92
CA SER A 413 46.63 8.18 -19.96
C SER A 413 45.65 7.01 -20.05
N LYS A 414 44.95 6.67 -18.95
CA LYS A 414 43.86 5.67 -18.95
C LYS A 414 42.50 6.28 -19.23
N ALA A 415 42.27 7.53 -18.81
CA ALA A 415 41.01 8.23 -19.03
C ALA A 415 40.75 8.54 -20.51
N LEU A 416 41.79 9.01 -21.22
CA LEU A 416 41.71 9.41 -22.63
C LEU A 416 41.10 8.32 -23.54
N PRO A 417 41.66 7.10 -23.62
CA PRO A 417 41.13 6.06 -24.53
C PRO A 417 39.69 5.63 -24.18
N VAL A 418 39.28 5.77 -22.92
CA VAL A 418 37.90 5.45 -22.50
C VAL A 418 36.92 6.52 -22.98
N PHE A 419 37.28 7.80 -22.90
CA PHE A 419 36.47 8.88 -23.46
C PHE A 419 36.42 8.84 -24.99
N GLU A 420 37.53 8.55 -25.66
CA GLU A 420 37.58 8.36 -27.12
C GLU A 420 36.64 7.24 -27.57
N LEU A 421 36.68 6.08 -26.89
CA LEU A 421 35.77 4.97 -27.17
C LEU A 421 34.30 5.35 -26.92
N CYS A 422 34.03 6.14 -25.88
CA CYS A 422 32.70 6.64 -25.56
C CYS A 422 32.17 7.55 -26.67
N VAL A 423 32.97 8.51 -27.15
CA VAL A 423 32.62 9.42 -28.25
C VAL A 423 32.47 8.64 -29.56
N LYS A 424 33.38 7.71 -29.86
CA LYS A 424 33.32 6.86 -31.06
C LYS A 424 32.04 6.03 -31.12
N LYS A 425 31.63 5.41 -30.01
CA LYS A 425 30.37 4.62 -29.95
C LYS A 425 29.13 5.51 -29.88
N TYR A 426 29.24 6.72 -29.33
CA TYR A 426 28.11 7.60 -29.07
C TYR A 426 28.45 9.06 -29.46
N PRO A 427 28.51 9.38 -30.77
CA PRO A 427 29.03 10.66 -31.27
C PRO A 427 28.27 11.90 -30.77
N GLY A 428 27.01 11.75 -30.34
CA GLY A 428 26.19 12.83 -29.78
C GLY A 428 26.33 13.04 -28.26
N PHE A 429 27.24 12.34 -27.59
CA PHE A 429 27.33 12.41 -26.12
C PHE A 429 28.24 13.55 -25.65
N LYS A 430 27.64 14.74 -25.56
CA LYS A 430 28.32 16.01 -25.23
C LYS A 430 29.23 15.94 -24.00
N ASP A 431 28.79 15.30 -22.91
CA ASP A 431 29.59 15.19 -21.68
C ASP A 431 30.93 14.46 -21.89
N ALA A 432 30.94 13.43 -22.75
CA ALA A 432 32.16 12.70 -23.08
C ALA A 432 33.11 13.55 -23.94
N ILE A 433 32.58 14.29 -24.90
CA ILE A 433 33.34 15.22 -25.77
C ILE A 433 33.99 16.32 -24.91
N ASP A 434 33.22 16.95 -24.02
CA ASP A 434 33.72 18.02 -23.17
C ASP A 434 34.84 17.54 -22.23
N ASN A 435 34.77 16.29 -21.75
CA ASN A 435 35.81 15.72 -20.91
C ASN A 435 37.04 15.28 -21.72
N LEU A 436 36.86 14.79 -22.94
CA LEU A 436 37.95 14.46 -23.86
C LEU A 436 38.83 15.70 -24.13
N LEU A 437 38.21 16.80 -24.55
CA LEU A 437 38.89 18.08 -24.81
C LEU A 437 39.60 18.65 -23.58
N LYS A 438 39.07 18.39 -22.37
CA LYS A 438 39.72 18.82 -21.12
C LYS A 438 40.95 17.98 -20.80
N ILE A 439 40.94 16.69 -21.11
CA ILE A 439 42.07 15.79 -20.83
C ILE A 439 43.21 16.03 -21.80
N GLU A 440 42.92 16.30 -23.08
CA GLU A 440 43.94 16.66 -24.09
C GLU A 440 44.75 17.91 -23.69
N LYS A 441 44.16 18.84 -22.93
CA LYS A 441 44.86 20.01 -22.39
C LYS A 441 45.72 19.72 -21.15
N CYS A 442 45.55 18.55 -20.55
CA CYS A 442 46.26 18.13 -19.34
C CYS A 442 47.40 17.13 -19.63
N LEU A 443 47.48 16.61 -20.86
CA LEU A 443 48.59 15.83 -21.40
C LEU A 443 49.52 16.77 -22.16
#